data_AF-A0A7Z9ZHZ4-F1
#
_entry.id   AF-A0A7Z9ZHZ4-F1
#
_cell.length_a   1.000
_cell.length_b   1.000
_cell.length_c   1.000
_cell.angle_alpha   90.00
_cell.angle_beta   90.00
_cell.angle_gamma   90.00
#
_symmetry.space_group_name_H-M   'P 1'
#
loop_
_entity.id
_entity.type
_entity.pdbx_description
1 polymer ?
#
loop_
_entity_poly.entity_id
_entity_poly.type
_entity_poly.pdbx_seq_one_letter_code
_entity_poly.pdbx_strand_id
1 'polypeptide(L)'
;MPRRHLVLSLVLVALALLLARSAPVPPVELGPQRAVWTINPKMGVHTRLTDEVEEWKIKRTLEMVREMGAPWVVEYFPWGYMEPRKGHFRWDHAEAVVKHASRQGLTVIARIDFVPQWARPEDTTFRYLDEAHYADYGDFIHAFVERFQGQIGYIIVWNEPNLSFEWG
;
A
#
# COMPACT_ATOMS: atom_id res chain seq x y z
N MET A 1 7.48 -52.77 -21.25
CA MET A 1 6.24 -52.00 -21.01
C MET A 1 6.20 -51.12 -19.74
N PRO A 2 6.92 -51.35 -18.62
CA PRO A 2 6.70 -50.57 -17.37
C PRO A 2 7.26 -49.13 -17.39
N ARG A 3 8.27 -48.85 -18.24
CA ARG A 3 8.92 -47.53 -18.35
C ARG A 3 8.00 -46.41 -18.85
N ARG A 4 7.01 -46.73 -19.69
CA ARG A 4 6.06 -45.74 -20.25
C ARG A 4 5.05 -45.25 -19.21
N HIS A 5 4.58 -46.15 -18.35
CA HIS A 5 3.66 -45.80 -17.26
C HIS A 5 4.35 -44.95 -16.20
N LEU A 6 5.61 -45.24 -15.87
CA LEU A 6 6.39 -44.43 -14.92
C LEU A 6 6.62 -43.00 -15.43
N VAL A 7 6.97 -42.84 -16.71
CA VAL A 7 7.16 -41.51 -17.32
C VAL A 7 5.85 -40.72 -17.36
N LEU A 8 4.74 -41.37 -17.72
CA LEU A 8 3.42 -40.73 -17.74
C LEU A 8 3.01 -40.26 -16.33
N SER A 9 3.21 -41.10 -15.30
CA SER A 9 2.93 -40.74 -13.91
C SER A 9 3.78 -39.57 -13.43
N LEU A 10 5.08 -39.53 -13.78
CA LEU A 10 5.96 -38.41 -13.43
C LEU A 10 5.54 -37.11 -14.10
N VAL A 11 5.11 -37.17 -15.37
CA VAL A 11 4.58 -35.99 -16.09
C VAL A 11 3.28 -35.49 -15.45
N LEU A 12 2.37 -36.39 -15.09
CA LEU A 12 1.12 -36.02 -14.42
C LEU A 12 1.36 -35.41 -13.04
N VAL A 13 2.31 -35.94 -12.26
CA VAL A 13 2.70 -35.37 -10.96
C VAL A 13 3.34 -33.99 -11.15
N ALA A 14 4.26 -33.85 -12.12
CA ALA A 14 4.88 -32.56 -12.41
C ALA A 14 3.84 -31.52 -12.86
N LEU A 15 2.87 -31.93 -13.70
CA LEU A 15 1.79 -31.07 -14.15
C LEU A 15 0.84 -30.70 -13.01
N ALA A 16 0.50 -31.64 -12.12
CA ALA A 16 -0.31 -31.37 -10.94
C ALA A 16 0.40 -30.41 -9.96
N LEU A 17 1.71 -30.54 -9.77
CA LEU A 17 2.52 -29.63 -8.95
C LEU A 17 2.62 -28.23 -9.58
N LEU A 18 2.73 -28.15 -10.91
CA LEU A 18 2.70 -26.88 -11.64
C LEU A 18 1.34 -26.20 -11.51
N LEU A 19 0.24 -26.95 -11.69
CA LEU A 19 -1.13 -26.47 -11.54
C LEU A 19 -1.43 -26.01 -10.11
N ALA A 20 -0.95 -26.74 -9.10
CA ALA A 20 -1.10 -26.39 -7.69
C ALA A 20 -0.31 -25.13 -7.31
N ARG A 21 0.84 -24.86 -7.96
CA ARG A 21 1.58 -23.61 -7.79
C ARG A 21 0.89 -22.40 -8.42
N SER A 22 0.11 -22.63 -9.46
CA SER A 22 -0.70 -21.61 -10.13
C SER A 22 -2.12 -21.47 -9.55
N ALA A 23 -2.45 -22.19 -8.47
CA ALA A 23 -3.72 -21.98 -7.80
C ALA A 23 -3.78 -20.52 -7.29
N PRO A 24 -4.81 -19.74 -7.65
CA PRO A 24 -4.93 -18.36 -7.18
C PRO A 24 -5.02 -18.37 -5.66
N VAL A 25 -4.20 -17.52 -5.01
CA VAL A 25 -4.29 -17.31 -3.57
C VAL A 25 -5.70 -16.77 -3.27
N PRO A 26 -6.45 -17.39 -2.34
CA PRO A 26 -7.76 -16.89 -1.97
C PRO A 26 -7.66 -15.43 -1.52
N PRO A 27 -8.60 -14.55 -1.93
CA PRO A 27 -8.61 -13.18 -1.48
C PRO A 27 -8.74 -13.13 0.04
N VAL A 28 -8.03 -12.19 0.68
CA VAL A 28 -8.10 -12.03 2.14
C VAL A 28 -9.44 -11.41 2.50
N GLU A 29 -10.26 -12.12 3.26
CA GLU A 29 -11.54 -11.60 3.71
C GLU A 29 -11.35 -10.41 4.66
N LEU A 30 -12.11 -9.33 4.42
CA LEU A 30 -12.12 -8.15 5.28
C LEU A 30 -12.65 -8.48 6.70
N GLY A 31 -13.60 -9.41 6.80
CA GLY A 31 -14.31 -9.70 8.05
C GLY A 31 -15.39 -8.65 8.40
N PRO A 32 -15.96 -8.70 9.62
CA PRO A 32 -17.02 -7.78 10.04
C PRO A 32 -16.49 -6.37 10.33
N GLN A 33 -17.37 -5.37 10.28
CA GLN A 33 -17.04 -4.02 10.75
C GLN A 33 -16.66 -4.04 12.23
N ARG A 34 -15.56 -3.36 12.58
CA ARG A 34 -15.11 -3.18 13.95
C ARG A 34 -15.11 -1.70 14.34
N ALA A 35 -14.95 -1.48 15.63
CA ALA A 35 -14.74 -0.18 16.24
C ALA A 35 -13.51 -0.25 17.15
N VAL A 36 -12.87 0.90 17.35
CA VAL A 36 -11.74 1.05 18.27
C VAL A 36 -12.28 1.45 19.63
N TRP A 37 -11.93 0.68 20.66
CA TRP A 37 -12.17 1.06 22.06
C TRP A 37 -10.91 1.74 22.58
N THR A 38 -11.01 3.02 22.97
CA THR A 38 -9.85 3.83 23.32
C THR A 38 -10.06 4.64 24.59
N ILE A 39 -8.98 4.79 25.37
CA ILE A 39 -8.89 5.75 26.47
C ILE A 39 -8.17 7.04 26.06
N ASN A 40 -7.60 7.08 24.85
CA ASN A 40 -6.92 8.24 24.28
C ASN A 40 -7.29 8.41 22.80
N PRO A 41 -8.30 9.25 22.48
CA PRO A 41 -8.78 9.42 21.11
C PRO A 41 -7.78 10.09 20.17
N LYS A 42 -6.63 10.56 20.68
CA LYS A 42 -5.57 11.20 19.88
C LYS A 42 -4.38 10.27 19.62
N MET A 43 -4.39 9.05 20.14
CA MET A 43 -3.29 8.10 19.94
C MET A 43 -3.24 7.66 18.46
N GLY A 44 -2.07 7.77 17.84
CA GLY A 44 -1.82 7.31 16.49
C GLY A 44 -0.57 6.45 16.39
N VAL A 45 -0.55 5.56 15.40
CA VAL A 45 0.58 4.67 15.13
C VAL A 45 1.07 4.92 13.71
N HIS A 46 2.37 5.15 13.55
CA HIS A 46 2.99 5.12 12.23
C HIS A 46 3.16 3.68 11.78
N THR A 47 2.66 3.37 10.60
CA THR A 47 2.85 2.07 9.94
C THR A 47 3.55 2.27 8.59
N ARG A 48 4.02 1.16 8.02
CA ARG A 48 4.67 1.11 6.71
C ARG A 48 4.19 -0.12 5.96
N LEU A 49 2.88 -0.17 5.72
CA LEU A 49 2.19 -1.27 5.05
C LEU A 49 2.38 -1.21 3.53
N THR A 50 2.83 -0.08 2.98
CA THR A 50 3.08 0.04 1.53
C THR A 50 4.07 -0.98 0.97
N ASP A 51 5.01 -1.48 1.80
CA ASP A 51 6.04 -2.44 1.40
C ASP A 51 5.65 -3.90 1.75
N GLU A 52 4.50 -4.12 2.39
CA GLU A 52 4.02 -5.44 2.76
C GLU A 52 3.29 -6.09 1.58
N VAL A 53 3.83 -7.19 1.07
CA VAL A 53 3.28 -7.89 -0.11
C VAL A 53 2.04 -8.70 0.24
N GLU A 54 1.98 -9.23 1.46
CA GLU A 54 0.96 -10.18 1.85
C GLU A 54 -0.21 -9.48 2.56
N GLU A 55 -1.36 -9.39 1.89
CA GLU A 55 -2.54 -8.68 2.39
C GLU A 55 -3.00 -9.16 3.78
N TRP A 56 -2.77 -10.44 4.13
CA TRP A 56 -3.14 -10.95 5.45
C TRP A 56 -2.31 -10.32 6.58
N LYS A 57 -1.07 -9.90 6.31
CA LYS A 57 -0.23 -9.17 7.27
C LYS A 57 -0.65 -7.71 7.39
N ILE A 58 -1.12 -7.09 6.30
CA ILE A 58 -1.76 -5.76 6.33
C ILE A 58 -2.96 -5.81 7.27
N LYS A 59 -3.87 -6.76 7.04
CA LYS A 59 -5.04 -7.01 7.89
C LYS A 59 -4.62 -7.23 9.35
N ARG A 60 -3.67 -8.14 9.60
CA ARG A 60 -3.24 -8.48 10.95
C ARG A 60 -2.62 -7.28 11.67
N THR A 61 -1.85 -6.45 10.98
CA THR A 61 -1.24 -5.25 11.56
C THR A 61 -2.31 -4.25 11.99
N LEU A 62 -3.31 -4.00 11.14
CA LEU A 62 -4.39 -3.07 11.45
C LEU A 62 -5.31 -3.59 12.56
N GLU A 63 -5.51 -4.90 12.67
CA GLU A 63 -6.15 -5.51 13.84
C GLU A 63 -5.39 -5.20 15.13
N MET A 64 -4.05 -5.32 15.11
CA MET A 64 -3.22 -5.01 16.28
C MET A 64 -3.29 -3.52 16.67
N VAL A 65 -3.30 -2.61 15.69
CA VAL A 65 -3.47 -1.16 15.95
C VAL A 65 -4.80 -0.89 16.68
N ARG A 66 -5.90 -1.49 16.19
CA ARG A 66 -7.21 -1.41 16.85
C ARG A 66 -7.19 -2.01 18.25
N GLU A 67 -6.59 -3.19 18.42
CA GLU A 67 -6.54 -3.91 19.71
C GLU A 67 -5.75 -3.16 20.78
N MET A 68 -4.73 -2.42 20.38
CA MET A 68 -4.00 -1.51 21.27
C MET A 68 -4.84 -0.28 21.68
N GLY A 69 -5.98 -0.03 21.02
CA GLY A 69 -6.86 1.10 21.29
C GLY A 69 -6.40 2.41 20.64
N ALA A 70 -5.57 2.36 19.60
CA ALA A 70 -5.20 3.54 18.81
C ALA A 70 -6.22 3.77 17.69
N PRO A 71 -6.94 4.89 17.65
CA PRO A 71 -7.91 5.16 16.59
C PRO A 71 -7.30 5.65 15.27
N TRP A 72 -6.03 6.06 15.27
CA TRP A 72 -5.37 6.65 14.10
C TRP A 72 -4.22 5.79 13.60
N VAL A 73 -4.08 5.74 12.28
CA VAL A 73 -2.88 5.21 11.61
C VAL A 73 -2.30 6.29 10.69
N VAL A 74 -1.01 6.56 10.83
CA VAL A 74 -0.25 7.37 9.87
C VAL A 74 0.42 6.40 8.93
N GLU A 75 -0.12 6.28 7.73
CA GLU A 75 0.39 5.35 6.71
C GLU A 75 1.09 6.12 5.60
N TYR A 76 2.11 5.49 5.05
CA TYR A 76 2.91 6.02 3.98
C TYR A 76 2.36 5.61 2.61
N PHE A 77 2.03 6.59 1.77
CA PHE A 77 1.52 6.42 0.41
C PHE A 77 2.52 7.04 -0.59
N PRO A 78 3.51 6.27 -1.10
CA PRO A 78 4.50 6.75 -2.07
C PRO A 78 3.88 7.09 -3.43
N TRP A 79 4.01 8.34 -3.87
CA TRP A 79 3.53 8.80 -5.17
C TRP A 79 4.10 7.93 -6.30
N GLY A 80 5.42 7.69 -6.32
CA GLY A 80 6.05 6.92 -7.38
C GLY A 80 5.59 5.45 -7.51
N TYR A 81 5.01 4.85 -6.47
CA TYR A 81 4.44 3.50 -6.57
C TYR A 81 3.01 3.54 -7.13
N MET A 82 2.26 4.58 -6.77
CA MET A 82 0.89 4.78 -7.23
C MET A 82 0.81 5.37 -8.63
N GLU A 83 1.83 6.09 -9.09
CA GLU A 83 1.90 6.64 -10.45
C GLU A 83 3.28 6.34 -11.10
N PRO A 84 3.56 5.07 -11.42
CA PRO A 84 4.86 4.66 -11.98
C PRO A 84 5.16 5.29 -13.35
N ARG A 85 4.14 5.76 -14.07
CA ARG A 85 4.22 6.52 -15.31
C ARG A 85 3.18 7.64 -15.25
N LYS A 86 3.51 8.84 -15.73
CA LYS A 86 2.57 9.98 -15.73
C LYS A 86 1.21 9.59 -16.30
N GLY A 87 0.15 9.88 -15.54
CA GLY A 87 -1.25 9.55 -15.82
C GLY A 87 -1.63 8.06 -15.71
N HIS A 88 -0.71 7.17 -15.32
CA HIS A 88 -0.96 5.73 -15.22
C HIS A 88 -0.91 5.30 -13.76
N PHE A 89 -2.08 5.21 -13.14
CA PHE A 89 -2.19 4.94 -11.72
C PHE A 89 -2.31 3.45 -11.38
N ARG A 90 -1.77 3.07 -10.21
CA ARG A 90 -1.87 1.75 -9.58
C ARG A 90 -2.37 1.92 -8.15
N TRP A 91 -3.68 1.78 -7.96
CA TRP A 91 -4.33 2.03 -6.68
C TRP A 91 -4.51 0.79 -5.80
N ASP A 92 -4.40 -0.41 -6.37
CA ASP A 92 -4.84 -1.66 -5.74
C ASP A 92 -4.29 -1.85 -4.32
N HIS A 93 -3.00 -1.59 -4.12
CA HIS A 93 -2.35 -1.72 -2.81
C HIS A 93 -2.86 -0.70 -1.79
N ALA A 94 -2.90 0.58 -2.19
CA ALA A 94 -3.40 1.66 -1.36
C ALA A 94 -4.87 1.43 -0.98
N GLU A 95 -5.68 0.95 -1.91
CA GLU A 95 -7.06 0.55 -1.64
C GLU A 95 -7.16 -0.58 -0.63
N ALA A 96 -6.33 -1.62 -0.75
CA ALA A 96 -6.33 -2.73 0.20
C ALA A 96 -6.05 -2.22 1.63
N VAL A 97 -5.02 -1.39 1.80
CA VAL A 97 -4.68 -0.80 3.10
C VAL A 97 -5.84 0.03 3.66
N VAL A 98 -6.43 0.91 2.85
CA VAL A 98 -7.57 1.77 3.27
C VAL A 98 -8.80 0.93 3.62
N LYS A 99 -9.12 -0.09 2.83
CA LYS A 99 -10.26 -1.01 3.08
C LYS A 99 -10.08 -1.75 4.39
N HIS A 100 -8.90 -2.30 4.66
CA HIS A 100 -8.61 -2.98 5.92
C HIS A 100 -8.63 -2.02 7.11
N ALA A 101 -8.09 -0.80 6.97
CA ALA A 101 -8.07 0.18 8.04
C ALA A 101 -9.49 0.63 8.42
N SER A 102 -10.28 0.99 7.41
CA SER A 102 -11.70 1.36 7.56
C SER A 102 -12.51 0.22 8.21
N ARG A 103 -12.26 -1.03 7.80
CA ARG A 103 -12.91 -2.21 8.39
C ARG A 103 -12.63 -2.37 9.88
N GLN A 104 -11.44 -1.97 10.33
CA GLN A 104 -11.08 -1.97 11.75
C GLN A 104 -11.60 -0.74 12.52
N GLY A 105 -12.24 0.23 11.85
CA GLY A 105 -12.69 1.48 12.45
C GLY A 105 -11.56 2.48 12.69
N LEU A 106 -10.43 2.32 11.99
CA LEU A 106 -9.27 3.21 12.09
C LEU A 106 -9.43 4.40 11.14
N THR A 107 -8.97 5.57 11.58
CA THR A 107 -8.86 6.75 10.72
C THR A 107 -7.44 6.84 10.14
N VAL A 108 -7.35 6.93 8.82
CA VAL A 108 -6.07 7.01 8.11
C VAL A 108 -5.64 8.47 7.93
N ILE A 109 -4.39 8.75 8.28
CA ILE A 109 -3.66 9.94 7.86
C ILE A 109 -2.67 9.48 6.79
N ALA A 110 -2.86 9.97 5.55
CA ALA A 110 -2.02 9.62 4.43
C ALA A 110 -0.81 10.54 4.36
N ARG A 111 0.39 10.03 4.65
CA ARG A 111 1.63 10.74 4.36
C ARG A 111 2.04 10.44 2.92
N ILE A 112 2.09 11.47 2.10
CA ILE A 112 2.38 11.34 0.67
C ILE A 112 3.69 12.03 0.36
N ASP A 113 4.67 11.26 -0.08
CA ASP A 113 5.97 11.69 -0.54
C ASP A 113 6.46 10.71 -1.64
N PHE A 114 7.77 10.62 -1.91
CA PHE A 114 8.38 9.70 -2.90
C PHE A 114 8.08 10.01 -4.37
N VAL A 115 9.03 10.67 -5.01
CA VAL A 115 8.89 11.18 -6.38
C VAL A 115 9.11 10.05 -7.40
N PRO A 116 8.20 9.83 -8.36
CA PRO A 116 8.42 8.88 -9.43
C PRO A 116 9.63 9.27 -10.27
N GLN A 117 10.27 8.26 -10.86
CA GLN A 117 11.46 8.47 -11.69
C GLN A 117 11.21 9.43 -12.88
N TRP A 118 9.99 9.48 -13.41
CA TRP A 118 9.66 10.37 -14.54
C TRP A 118 9.52 11.84 -14.16
N ALA A 119 9.41 12.17 -12.86
CA ALA A 119 9.19 13.51 -12.32
C ALA A 119 10.42 14.07 -11.58
N ARG A 120 11.60 13.48 -11.78
CA ARG A 120 12.86 13.94 -11.17
C ARG A 120 14.05 13.67 -12.10
N PRO A 121 15.11 14.50 -12.03
CA PRO A 121 16.34 14.25 -12.78
C PRO A 121 17.01 12.92 -12.39
N GLU A 122 17.81 12.37 -13.30
CA GLU A 122 18.71 11.25 -13.00
C GLU A 122 19.69 11.61 -11.87
N ASP A 123 20.19 10.59 -11.16
CA ASP A 123 21.14 10.74 -10.04
C ASP A 123 20.67 11.60 -8.84
N THR A 124 19.38 11.89 -8.74
CA THR A 124 18.77 12.53 -7.57
C THR A 124 18.23 11.51 -6.57
N THR A 125 17.91 11.93 -5.34
CA THR A 125 17.19 11.07 -4.39
C THR A 125 15.74 10.86 -4.85
N PHE A 126 15.09 9.79 -4.38
CA PHE A 126 13.64 9.59 -4.58
C PHE A 126 12.77 10.59 -3.80
N ARG A 127 13.39 11.57 -3.15
CA ARG A 127 12.76 12.70 -2.47
C ARG A 127 12.96 14.00 -3.24
N TYR A 128 13.87 14.07 -4.19
CA TYR A 128 14.08 15.34 -4.88
C TYR A 128 12.88 15.66 -5.79
N LEU A 129 12.27 16.82 -5.57
CA LEU A 129 11.23 17.40 -6.42
C LEU A 129 11.57 18.86 -6.71
N ASP A 130 11.76 19.20 -7.98
CA ASP A 130 12.02 20.58 -8.40
C ASP A 130 10.76 21.30 -8.88
N GLU A 131 10.88 22.62 -9.06
CA GLU A 131 9.77 23.49 -9.43
C GLU A 131 9.09 23.08 -10.75
N ALA A 132 9.81 22.42 -11.67
CA ALA A 132 9.25 22.00 -12.95
C ALA A 132 8.17 20.93 -12.79
N HIS A 133 8.18 20.18 -11.68
CA HIS A 133 7.26 19.08 -11.41
C HIS A 133 6.33 19.32 -10.21
N TYR A 134 6.28 20.54 -9.65
CA TYR A 134 5.31 20.87 -8.59
C TYR A 134 3.85 20.74 -9.05
N ALA A 135 3.57 21.13 -10.30
CA ALA A 135 2.24 20.95 -10.87
C ALA A 135 1.87 19.46 -10.99
N ASP A 136 2.82 18.61 -11.37
CA ASP A 136 2.61 17.17 -11.48
C ASP A 136 2.29 16.53 -10.13
N TYR A 137 2.96 16.95 -9.06
CA TYR A 137 2.62 16.50 -7.71
C TYR A 137 1.25 17.01 -7.27
N GLY A 138 0.88 18.24 -7.63
CA GLY A 138 -0.45 18.79 -7.40
C GLY A 138 -1.56 17.98 -8.10
N ASP A 139 -1.35 17.61 -9.35
CA ASP A 139 -2.27 16.76 -10.13
C ASP A 139 -2.40 15.37 -9.49
N PHE A 140 -1.29 14.79 -9.00
CA PHE A 140 -1.31 13.53 -8.27
C PHE A 140 -2.13 13.63 -6.98
N ILE A 141 -1.92 14.68 -6.17
CA ILE A 141 -2.68 14.89 -4.93
C ILE A 141 -4.17 15.07 -5.23
N HIS A 142 -4.52 15.78 -6.31
CA HIS A 142 -5.90 15.90 -6.76
C HIS A 142 -6.51 14.53 -7.08
N ALA A 143 -5.83 13.72 -7.91
CA ALA A 143 -6.27 12.37 -8.25
C ALA A 143 -6.39 11.46 -7.01
N PHE A 144 -5.46 11.56 -6.06
CA PHE A 144 -5.50 10.81 -4.80
C PHE A 144 -6.73 11.20 -3.97
N VAL A 145 -6.98 12.49 -3.79
CA VAL A 145 -8.12 12.99 -3.01
C VAL A 145 -9.45 12.58 -3.65
N GLU A 146 -9.56 12.70 -4.98
CA GLU A 146 -10.75 12.26 -5.72
C GLU A 146 -10.98 10.75 -5.54
N ARG A 147 -9.91 9.95 -5.65
CA ARG A 147 -9.97 8.49 -5.54
C ARG A 147 -10.40 8.01 -4.15
N PHE A 148 -9.88 8.64 -3.09
CA PHE A 148 -10.12 8.26 -1.69
C PHE A 148 -11.15 9.14 -0.98
N GLN A 149 -11.95 9.89 -1.74
CA GLN A 149 -13.00 10.74 -1.20
C GLN A 149 -13.95 9.95 -0.28
N GLY A 150 -14.19 10.49 0.92
CA GLY A 150 -15.04 9.84 1.93
C GLY A 150 -14.37 8.68 2.68
N GLN A 151 -13.13 8.32 2.34
CA GLN A 151 -12.36 7.25 3.01
C GLN A 151 -11.14 7.82 3.74
N ILE A 152 -10.44 8.79 3.15
CA ILE A 152 -9.30 9.49 3.76
C ILE A 152 -9.65 10.97 3.91
N GLY A 153 -9.57 11.48 5.14
CA GLY A 153 -9.85 12.90 5.45
C GLY A 153 -8.61 13.73 5.80
N TYR A 154 -7.44 13.11 5.93
CA TYR A 154 -6.23 13.74 6.45
C TYR A 154 -5.02 13.36 5.59
N ILE A 155 -4.28 14.37 5.14
CA ILE A 155 -3.10 14.20 4.30
C ILE A 155 -1.95 14.99 4.93
N ILE A 156 -0.79 14.35 5.05
CA ILE A 156 0.48 15.00 5.31
C ILE A 156 1.17 15.14 3.95
N VAL A 157 1.36 16.39 3.54
CA VAL A 157 2.10 16.72 2.34
C VAL A 157 3.58 16.67 2.68
N TRP A 158 4.29 15.74 2.03
CA TRP A 158 5.72 15.55 2.17
C TRP A 158 6.23 14.97 3.50
N ASN A 159 7.55 14.75 3.59
CA ASN A 159 8.28 14.30 4.78
C ASN A 159 9.56 15.12 4.99
N GLU A 160 9.75 15.69 6.18
CA GLU A 160 11.02 16.30 6.66
C GLU A 160 11.79 17.17 5.62
N PRO A 161 11.16 18.16 4.96
CA PRO A 161 11.77 18.92 3.87
C PRO A 161 13.01 19.72 4.27
N ASN A 162 13.27 19.86 5.57
CA ASN A 162 14.45 20.52 6.12
C ASN A 162 15.74 19.67 6.06
N LEU A 163 15.66 18.40 5.66
CA LEU A 163 16.82 17.53 5.50
C LEU A 163 17.26 17.48 4.03
N SER A 164 18.57 17.58 3.77
CA SER A 164 19.12 17.53 2.39
C SER A 164 18.71 16.26 1.65
N PHE A 165 18.65 15.12 2.34
CA PHE A 165 18.18 13.87 1.73
C PHE A 165 16.72 13.94 1.27
N GLU A 166 15.88 14.70 1.96
CA GLU A 166 14.43 14.76 1.79
C GLU A 166 13.94 15.91 0.87
N TRP A 167 14.80 16.87 0.51
CA TRP A 167 14.45 17.94 -0.44
C TRP A 167 15.62 18.48 -1.31
N GLY A 168 16.88 18.08 -1.05
CA GLY A 168 18.08 18.59 -1.74
C GLY A 168 18.99 19.40 -0.83
#